data_AF-A0A1G0V8K1-F1
#
_entry.id   AF-A0A1G0V8K1-F1
#
_cell.length_a   1.000
_cell.length_b   1.000
_cell.length_c   1.000
_cell.angle_alpha   90.00
_cell.angle_beta   90.00
_cell.angle_gamma   90.00
#
_symmetry.space_group_name_H-M   'P 1'
#
loop_
_entity.id
_entity.type
_entity.pdbx_description
1 polymer ?
#
loop_
_entity_poly.entity_id
_entity_poly.type
_entity_poly.pdbx_seq_one_letter_code
_entity_poly.pdbx_strand_id
1 'polypeptide(L)'
;MKYFRYHREDAPYVSFKEKRMSKFFAQPSPTFKTRTIEIDSTGKYVIVKEEIAGEETKILLKMPVDEYIQMRLAVRERQLWEKEGYAYELKETKRELSDVIKDFTDFEIPLPSVGVLSIFGEPKISLKIGGAVDIHGAFRSETTEGVTASRLGNTRNEPDFKQQVQINVNGTIGDKLNINADWNTERTFEYENQLKIKYTGYEDEIIQSIEAGNVSLQTSPLVGGSEALFGLKAVFKMGPLTLTTLASQKKGEVKEVSVSGGATSKEFTKRAYDYSINHYFLDTLYASVNPELNLFNRYYSSSTPEIVPEYTIVDIQVWKSVNVVTPDNSKERNANVYINLLPLSKGQNYDDVDPTLRMELDEPVEGEKYGWRFLLLEEKTDYILHPETGYITFTTQVQPTDIIATAYRVQRSTSTNDDDEYYGEFVTASTPSDQKLVLKLIKPKNLQPNLKQAWKLQLRNIYPTDSRNIKEDGFEFNIQYEIEGQEP
;
A
#
# COMPACT_ATOMS: atom_id res chain seq x y z
N MET A 1 31.16 -45.87 15.02
CA MET A 1 32.40 -45.35 14.40
C MET A 1 32.91 -46.23 13.25
N LYS A 2 32.04 -46.70 12.34
CA LYS A 2 32.48 -47.55 11.21
C LYS A 2 33.00 -46.73 10.00
N TYR A 3 32.85 -45.41 10.03
CA TYR A 3 33.07 -44.50 8.90
C TYR A 3 34.01 -43.31 9.18
N PHE A 4 34.61 -43.20 10.38
CA PHE A 4 35.56 -42.13 10.69
C PHE A 4 36.96 -42.73 10.85
N ARG A 5 37.71 -42.82 9.75
CA ARG A 5 39.15 -43.14 9.78
C ARG A 5 39.92 -41.83 9.83
N TYR A 6 40.34 -41.42 11.02
CA TYR A 6 41.18 -40.24 11.18
C TYR A 6 42.61 -40.59 10.74
N HIS A 7 43.13 -39.86 9.74
CA HIS A 7 44.54 -39.91 9.38
C HIS A 7 45.29 -38.82 10.12
N ARG A 8 46.36 -39.21 10.83
CA ARG A 8 47.27 -38.27 11.47
C ARG A 8 48.14 -37.62 10.39
N GLU A 9 47.96 -36.33 10.18
CA GLU A 9 48.84 -35.50 9.35
C GLU A 9 49.82 -34.77 10.27
N ASP A 10 51.06 -35.25 10.35
CA ASP A 10 52.15 -34.52 11.01
C ASP A 10 52.93 -33.73 9.95
N ALA A 11 52.91 -32.40 10.06
CA ALA A 11 53.74 -31.54 9.22
C ALA A 11 55.17 -31.48 9.77
N PRO A 12 56.21 -31.57 8.93
CA PRO A 12 57.61 -31.44 9.35
C PRO A 12 58.00 -29.99 9.73
N TYR A 13 57.09 -29.04 9.56
CA TYR A 13 57.28 -27.62 9.83
C TYR A 13 56.28 -27.10 10.86
N VAL A 14 56.64 -26.01 11.54
CA VAL A 14 55.77 -25.30 12.48
C VAL A 14 54.63 -24.64 11.71
N SER A 15 53.39 -25.01 12.00
CA SER A 15 52.21 -24.41 11.40
C SER A 15 51.77 -23.15 12.16
N PHE A 16 51.33 -22.11 11.45
CA PHE A 16 50.80 -20.89 12.09
C PHE A 16 49.64 -21.19 13.05
N LYS A 17 48.63 -21.94 12.59
CA LYS A 17 47.50 -22.39 13.40
C LYS A 17 47.80 -23.75 14.02
N GLU A 18 47.73 -23.87 15.34
CA GLU A 18 47.80 -25.17 15.99
C GLU A 18 46.46 -25.90 15.77
N LYS A 19 46.50 -27.07 15.10
CA LYS A 19 45.30 -27.92 14.98
C LYS A 19 44.99 -28.47 16.37
N ARG A 20 43.74 -28.30 16.84
CA ARG A 20 43.28 -28.93 18.08
C ARG A 20 43.25 -30.44 17.87
N MET A 21 44.21 -31.13 18.45
CA MET A 21 44.27 -32.59 18.37
C MET A 21 43.17 -33.19 19.24
N SER A 22 42.66 -34.34 18.80
CA SER A 22 41.66 -35.08 19.54
C SER A 22 42.21 -35.57 20.89
N LYS A 23 41.39 -35.50 21.95
CA LYS A 23 41.73 -36.01 23.30
C LYS A 23 42.01 -37.53 23.34
N PHE A 24 41.73 -38.24 22.26
CA PHE A 24 41.99 -39.67 22.13
C PHE A 24 43.44 -40.02 21.75
N PHE A 25 44.31 -39.03 21.46
CA PHE A 25 45.73 -39.26 21.17
C PHE A 25 46.63 -38.88 22.35
N ALA A 26 47.67 -39.68 22.59
CA ALA A 26 48.73 -39.33 23.53
C ALA A 26 49.54 -38.13 22.98
N GLN A 27 49.75 -37.13 23.82
CA GLN A 27 50.54 -35.94 23.48
C GLN A 27 51.67 -35.75 24.50
N PRO A 28 52.82 -35.17 24.10
CA PRO A 28 53.81 -34.68 25.04
C PRO A 28 53.15 -33.74 26.05
N SER A 29 53.54 -33.81 27.33
CA SER A 29 52.99 -32.93 28.35
C SER A 29 53.14 -31.46 27.92
N PRO A 30 52.12 -30.61 28.13
CA PRO A 30 52.23 -29.17 27.91
C PRO A 30 53.43 -28.54 28.63
N THR A 31 53.94 -29.18 29.69
CA THR A 31 55.13 -28.75 30.42
C THR A 31 56.42 -28.89 29.60
N PHE A 32 56.49 -29.85 28.68
CA PHE A 32 57.69 -30.13 27.88
C PHE A 32 57.59 -29.60 26.46
N LYS A 33 56.40 -29.27 25.97
CA LYS A 33 56.21 -28.69 24.64
C LYS A 33 56.11 -27.17 24.75
N THR A 34 57.13 -26.45 24.29
CA THR A 34 57.18 -24.98 24.28
C THR A 34 57.07 -24.46 22.85
N ARG A 35 56.25 -23.41 22.67
CA ARG A 35 56.15 -22.68 21.40
C ARG A 35 56.53 -21.24 21.65
N THR A 36 57.62 -20.78 21.04
CA THR A 36 58.11 -19.40 21.16
C THR A 36 57.81 -18.63 19.89
N ILE A 37 57.46 -17.35 20.06
CA ILE A 37 57.18 -16.41 18.97
C ILE A 37 58.07 -15.20 19.23
N GLU A 38 59.04 -15.02 18.36
CA GLU A 38 60.06 -13.97 18.50
C GLU A 38 60.10 -13.12 17.23
N ILE A 39 60.47 -11.86 17.38
CA ILE A 39 60.73 -10.97 16.25
C ILE A 39 62.23 -11.02 15.98
N ASP A 40 62.61 -11.22 14.72
CA ASP A 40 64.03 -11.18 14.32
C ASP A 40 64.64 -9.81 14.64
N SER A 41 65.95 -9.78 14.85
CA SER A 41 66.79 -8.59 15.05
C SER A 41 66.52 -7.42 14.09
N THR A 42 66.05 -7.70 12.88
CA THR A 42 65.71 -6.69 11.86
C THR A 42 64.31 -6.08 12.02
N GLY A 43 63.48 -6.60 12.92
CA GLY A 43 62.10 -6.16 13.13
C GLY A 43 61.13 -6.50 11.99
N LYS A 44 61.60 -7.18 10.92
CA LYS A 44 60.82 -7.41 9.70
C LYS A 44 60.13 -8.77 9.64
N TYR A 45 60.60 -9.74 10.43
CA TYR A 45 60.11 -11.12 10.40
C TYR A 45 59.76 -11.61 11.81
N VAL A 46 58.70 -12.39 11.89
CA VAL A 46 58.33 -13.19 13.07
C VAL A 46 58.83 -14.61 12.84
N ILE A 47 59.52 -15.15 13.84
CA ILE A 47 60.03 -16.52 13.88
C ILE A 47 59.23 -17.29 14.94
N VAL A 48 58.62 -18.39 14.52
CA VAL A 48 57.88 -19.31 15.40
C VAL A 48 58.63 -20.63 15.48
N LYS A 49 58.94 -21.04 16.71
CA LYS A 49 59.62 -22.31 17.00
C LYS A 49 58.74 -23.22 17.85
N GLU A 50 58.87 -24.52 17.65
CA GLU A 50 58.28 -25.55 18.53
C GLU A 50 59.39 -26.46 19.05
N GLU A 51 59.56 -26.47 20.36
CA GLU A 51 60.54 -27.27 21.08
C GLU A 51 59.83 -28.33 21.94
N ILE A 52 60.44 -29.51 22.05
CA ILE A 52 60.03 -30.55 22.98
C ILE A 52 61.23 -30.90 23.86
N ALA A 53 61.07 -30.75 25.18
CA ALA A 53 62.13 -30.96 26.16
C ALA A 53 63.43 -30.19 25.85
N GLY A 54 63.31 -29.00 25.24
CA GLY A 54 64.43 -28.12 24.88
C GLY A 54 65.07 -28.40 23.51
N GLU A 55 64.59 -29.38 22.75
CA GLU A 55 65.07 -29.65 21.38
C GLU A 55 64.06 -29.17 20.33
N GLU A 56 64.54 -28.49 19.28
CA GLU A 56 63.72 -28.06 18.14
C GLU A 56 63.25 -29.29 17.35
N THR A 57 61.95 -29.55 17.33
CA THR A 57 61.39 -30.79 16.73
C THR A 57 60.82 -30.59 15.32
N LYS A 58 60.70 -29.34 14.87
CA LYS A 58 60.12 -28.97 13.58
C LYS A 58 60.88 -27.81 12.95
N ILE A 59 60.82 -27.73 11.63
CA ILE A 59 61.35 -26.58 10.87
C ILE A 59 60.61 -25.32 11.32
N LEU A 60 61.36 -24.32 11.79
CA LEU A 60 60.81 -23.03 12.23
C LEU A 60 60.00 -22.33 11.13
N LEU A 61 58.99 -21.57 11.53
CA LEU A 61 58.22 -20.75 10.62
C LEU A 61 58.74 -19.32 10.69
N LYS A 62 59.31 -18.81 9.59
CA LYS A 62 59.71 -17.41 9.45
C LYS A 62 58.78 -16.73 8.46
N MET A 63 58.10 -15.67 8.88
CA MET A 63 57.17 -14.93 8.04
C MET A 63 57.26 -13.41 8.26
N PRO A 64 56.92 -12.56 7.28
CA PRO A 64 56.86 -11.11 7.46
C PRO A 64 55.91 -10.71 8.60
N VAL A 65 56.26 -9.64 9.34
CA VAL A 65 55.44 -9.15 10.47
C VAL A 65 54.03 -8.77 10.04
N ASP A 66 53.86 -8.12 8.89
CA ASP A 66 52.55 -7.70 8.39
C ASP A 66 51.64 -8.90 8.10
N GLU A 67 52.20 -9.94 7.49
CA GLU A 67 51.49 -11.19 7.22
C GLU A 67 51.11 -11.91 8.52
N TYR A 68 52.01 -11.92 9.51
CA TYR A 68 51.73 -12.46 10.85
C TYR A 68 50.56 -11.73 11.53
N ILE A 69 50.52 -10.39 11.46
CA ILE A 69 49.45 -9.58 12.05
C ILE A 69 48.10 -9.91 11.39
N GLN A 70 48.06 -9.93 10.05
CA GLN A 70 46.83 -10.26 9.30
C GLN A 70 46.31 -11.66 9.64
N MET A 71 47.20 -12.66 9.65
CA MET A 71 46.81 -14.03 10.01
C MET A 71 46.35 -14.13 11.48
N ARG A 72 46.96 -13.37 12.40
CA ARG A 72 46.57 -13.37 13.81
C ARG A 72 45.20 -12.73 14.03
N LEU A 73 44.89 -11.67 13.30
CA LEU A 73 43.57 -11.04 13.29
C LEU A 73 42.51 -12.04 12.80
N ALA A 74 42.74 -12.69 11.65
CA ALA A 74 41.82 -13.68 11.09
C ALA A 74 41.56 -14.86 12.04
N VAL A 75 42.58 -15.34 12.76
CA VAL A 75 42.41 -16.39 13.78
C VAL A 75 41.60 -15.89 14.97
N ARG A 76 41.84 -14.66 15.43
CA ARG A 76 41.14 -14.08 16.59
C ARG A 76 39.66 -13.83 16.29
N GLU A 77 39.32 -13.32 15.11
CA GLU A 77 37.93 -13.16 14.68
C GLU A 77 37.20 -14.49 14.69
N ARG A 78 37.79 -15.54 14.12
CA ARG A 78 37.20 -16.89 14.15
C ARG A 78 37.02 -17.42 15.56
N GLN A 79 38.00 -17.21 16.46
CA GLN A 79 37.87 -17.64 17.86
C GLN A 79 36.75 -16.92 18.60
N LEU A 80 36.56 -15.63 18.34
CA LEU A 80 35.44 -14.87 18.89
C LEU A 80 34.11 -15.41 18.36
N TRP A 81 34.01 -15.66 17.05
CA TRP A 81 32.84 -16.28 16.45
C TRP A 81 32.54 -17.68 17.01
N GLU A 82 33.55 -18.53 17.18
CA GLU A 82 33.38 -19.85 17.82
C GLU A 82 32.93 -19.68 19.28
N LYS A 83 33.53 -18.76 20.04
CA LYS A 83 33.14 -18.50 21.43
C LYS A 83 31.68 -18.06 21.53
N GLU A 84 31.24 -17.10 20.72
CA GLU A 84 29.85 -16.63 20.74
C GLU A 84 28.89 -17.69 20.17
N GLY A 85 29.28 -18.40 19.12
CA GLY A 85 28.49 -19.48 18.52
C GLY A 85 28.32 -20.70 19.42
N TYR A 86 29.30 -21.02 20.26
CA TYR A 86 29.25 -22.13 21.23
C TYR A 86 28.87 -21.69 22.66
N ALA A 87 28.85 -20.39 22.97
CA ALA A 87 28.32 -19.89 24.25
C ALA A 87 26.80 -20.11 24.38
N TYR A 88 26.12 -20.41 23.28
CA TYR A 88 24.77 -20.96 23.27
C TYR A 88 24.81 -22.47 23.63
N GLU A 89 25.32 -22.80 24.81
CA GLU A 89 25.10 -24.11 25.42
C GLU A 89 23.65 -24.15 25.95
N LEU A 90 22.88 -25.14 25.46
CA LEU A 90 21.57 -25.50 25.97
C LEU A 90 21.60 -25.59 27.50
N LYS A 91 20.98 -24.62 28.17
CA LYS A 91 20.53 -24.79 29.56
C LYS A 91 19.55 -25.96 29.60
N GLU A 92 20.04 -27.15 29.92
CA GLU A 92 19.24 -28.29 30.39
C GLU A 92 18.63 -27.96 31.77
N THR A 93 17.73 -26.99 31.80
CA THR A 93 16.75 -26.86 32.88
C THR A 93 15.45 -27.35 32.29
N LYS A 94 15.07 -28.60 32.60
CA LYS A 94 13.70 -29.09 32.43
C LYS A 94 12.77 -28.27 33.32
N ARG A 95 12.41 -27.07 32.88
CA ARG A 95 11.20 -26.38 33.30
C ARG A 95 10.18 -26.63 32.20
N GLU A 96 9.16 -27.40 32.50
CA GLU A 96 8.06 -27.62 31.56
C GLU A 96 7.33 -26.30 31.32
N LEU A 97 6.81 -26.09 30.10
CA LEU A 97 6.07 -24.88 29.74
C LEU A 97 4.86 -24.66 30.67
N SER A 98 4.28 -25.74 31.20
CA SER A 98 3.23 -25.78 32.22
C SER A 98 3.64 -25.12 33.55
N ASP A 99 4.88 -25.33 34.00
CA ASP A 99 5.38 -24.74 35.26
C ASP A 99 5.69 -23.25 35.09
N VAL A 100 6.17 -22.86 33.91
CA VAL A 100 6.38 -21.44 33.57
C VAL A 100 5.05 -20.71 33.44
N ILE A 101 4.04 -21.32 32.80
CA ILE A 101 2.70 -20.72 32.65
C ILE A 101 2.01 -20.56 34.01
N LYS A 102 2.09 -21.53 34.93
CA LYS A 102 1.55 -21.41 36.29
C LYS A 102 2.17 -20.26 37.08
N ASP A 103 3.49 -20.08 36.98
CA ASP A 103 4.20 -18.96 37.61
C ASP A 103 3.77 -17.59 37.03
N PHE A 104 3.26 -17.53 35.79
CA PHE A 104 2.77 -16.26 35.21
C PHE A 104 1.28 -16.00 35.44
N THR A 105 0.45 -17.02 35.69
CA THR A 105 -1.02 -16.89 35.74
C THR A 105 -1.62 -16.83 37.14
N ASP A 106 -1.00 -17.44 38.15
CA ASP A 106 -1.54 -17.50 39.53
C ASP A 106 -0.48 -17.08 40.58
N PHE A 107 -0.31 -15.77 40.78
CA PHE A 107 0.46 -15.23 41.90
C PHE A 107 -0.48 -14.89 43.07
N GLU A 108 -0.45 -15.69 44.15
CA GLU A 108 -0.96 -15.27 45.47
C GLU A 108 0.20 -14.66 46.27
N ILE A 109 0.12 -13.36 46.55
CA ILE A 109 1.05 -12.67 47.45
C ILE A 109 0.40 -12.63 48.84
N PRO A 110 0.80 -13.49 49.80
CA PRO A 110 0.34 -13.36 51.17
C PRO A 110 0.96 -12.11 51.79
N LEU A 111 0.11 -11.14 52.16
CA LEU A 111 0.54 -9.90 52.79
C LEU A 111 0.67 -10.10 54.31
N PRO A 112 1.74 -9.61 54.96
CA PRO A 112 1.72 -9.41 56.40
C PRO A 112 0.66 -8.38 56.77
N SER A 113 -0.05 -8.60 57.88
CA SER A 113 -1.07 -7.70 58.41
C SER A 113 -0.45 -6.36 58.83
N VAL A 114 -0.35 -5.41 57.91
CA VAL A 114 0.09 -4.04 58.23
C VAL A 114 -1.13 -3.14 58.41
N GLY A 115 -1.24 -2.60 59.62
CA GLY A 115 -2.28 -1.68 60.08
C GLY A 115 -2.16 -0.30 59.43
N VAL A 116 -2.41 -0.22 58.14
CA VAL A 116 -2.97 0.97 57.50
C VAL A 116 -4.44 0.66 57.31
N LEU A 117 -5.35 1.53 57.77
CA LEU A 117 -6.78 1.42 57.47
C LEU A 117 -6.91 1.05 55.99
N SER A 118 -7.37 -0.18 55.71
CA SER A 118 -7.39 -0.70 54.35
C SER A 118 -8.43 0.08 53.57
N ILE A 119 -7.99 1.14 52.91
CA ILE A 119 -8.81 1.96 52.00
C ILE A 119 -9.41 1.13 50.85
N PHE A 120 -9.03 -0.15 50.73
CA PHE A 120 -9.47 -1.13 49.75
C PHE A 120 -10.28 -2.31 50.34
N GLY A 121 -10.55 -2.33 51.66
CA GLY A 121 -11.33 -3.38 52.34
C GLY A 121 -10.53 -4.61 52.78
N GLU A 122 -11.15 -5.80 52.80
CA GLU A 122 -10.44 -7.02 53.21
C GLU A 122 -9.18 -7.27 52.34
N PRO A 123 -8.07 -7.75 52.90
CA PRO A 123 -6.79 -7.88 52.19
C PRO A 123 -6.78 -9.11 51.25
N LYS A 124 -7.71 -9.16 50.29
CA LYS A 124 -7.83 -10.24 49.31
C LYS A 124 -7.55 -9.71 47.91
N ILE A 125 -6.57 -10.27 47.23
CA ILE A 125 -6.29 -9.94 45.82
C ILE A 125 -6.71 -11.15 45.00
N SER A 126 -7.55 -10.94 43.99
CA SER A 126 -7.89 -11.94 42.99
C SER A 126 -7.58 -11.36 41.62
N LEU A 127 -6.73 -12.02 40.85
CA LEU A 127 -6.32 -11.57 39.52
C LEU A 127 -6.37 -12.76 38.58
N LYS A 128 -7.10 -12.61 37.48
CA LYS A 128 -7.20 -13.59 36.39
C LYS A 128 -6.67 -12.93 35.12
N ILE A 129 -5.62 -13.51 34.56
CA ILE A 129 -5.02 -13.07 33.32
C ILE A 129 -5.17 -14.23 32.32
N GLY A 130 -5.86 -13.98 31.21
CA GLY A 130 -5.99 -14.91 30.10
C GLY A 130 -5.53 -14.26 28.81
N GLY A 131 -5.05 -15.05 27.85
CA GLY A 131 -4.61 -14.51 26.56
C GLY A 131 -3.42 -15.23 25.96
N ALA A 132 -2.94 -14.70 24.83
CA ALA A 132 -1.75 -15.13 24.13
C ALA A 132 -0.90 -13.91 23.76
N VAL A 133 0.41 -14.11 23.75
CA VAL A 133 1.39 -13.12 23.30
C VAL A 133 2.33 -13.81 22.33
N ASP A 134 2.26 -13.44 21.06
CA ASP A 134 3.14 -13.92 20.01
C ASP A 134 4.22 -12.87 19.73
N ILE A 135 5.48 -13.29 19.80
CA ILE A 135 6.63 -12.42 19.54
C ILE A 135 7.40 -13.03 18.36
N HIS A 136 7.42 -12.30 17.25
CA HIS A 136 8.23 -12.62 16.08
C HIS A 136 9.49 -11.77 16.09
N GLY A 137 10.64 -12.43 16.18
CA GLY A 137 11.94 -11.81 15.96
C GLY A 137 12.67 -12.55 14.84
N ALA A 138 13.03 -11.82 13.79
CA ALA A 138 13.83 -12.31 12.68
C ALA A 138 14.83 -11.25 12.24
N PHE A 139 15.80 -11.66 11.42
CA PHE A 139 16.75 -10.75 10.79
C PHE A 139 16.59 -10.86 9.28
N ARG A 140 16.23 -9.76 8.62
CA ARG A 140 15.98 -9.73 7.18
C ARG A 140 17.18 -9.13 6.46
N SER A 141 17.72 -9.88 5.50
CA SER A 141 18.73 -9.42 4.55
C SER A 141 18.17 -9.56 3.15
N GLU A 142 18.06 -8.44 2.44
CA GLU A 142 17.54 -8.37 1.08
C GLU A 142 18.62 -7.80 0.16
N THR A 143 18.96 -8.53 -0.91
CA THR A 143 19.91 -8.07 -1.92
C THR A 143 19.20 -7.87 -3.25
N THR A 144 19.27 -6.66 -3.80
CA THR A 144 18.68 -6.32 -5.10
C THR A 144 19.74 -6.40 -6.20
N GLU A 145 19.51 -7.28 -7.18
CA GLU A 145 20.32 -7.38 -8.39
C GLU A 145 19.72 -6.47 -9.48
N GLY A 146 20.14 -5.21 -9.50
CA GLY A 146 19.73 -4.22 -10.50
C GLY A 146 20.77 -3.12 -10.65
N VAL A 147 20.76 -2.39 -11.77
CA VAL A 147 21.61 -1.21 -12.00
C VAL A 147 21.11 -0.09 -11.11
N THR A 148 21.57 -0.04 -9.86
CA THR A 148 21.33 1.07 -8.95
C THR A 148 22.42 2.13 -9.16
N ALA A 149 22.11 3.40 -8.83
CA ALA A 149 23.09 4.48 -8.90
C ALA A 149 24.28 4.29 -7.93
N SER A 150 24.20 3.33 -6.99
CA SER A 150 25.24 3.10 -5.97
C SER A 150 25.42 1.61 -5.67
N ARG A 151 26.62 1.10 -5.93
CA ARG A 151 27.04 -0.28 -5.58
C ARG A 151 27.11 -0.54 -4.08
N LEU A 152 27.01 0.49 -3.23
CA LEU A 152 27.08 0.38 -1.77
C LEU A 152 25.71 0.13 -1.11
N GLY A 153 24.60 0.29 -1.84
CA GLY A 153 23.24 0.19 -1.30
C GLY A 153 22.47 -1.07 -1.67
N ASN A 154 23.11 -2.05 -2.33
CA ASN A 154 22.39 -3.18 -2.91
C ASN A 154 21.96 -4.26 -1.90
N THR A 155 22.45 -4.20 -0.65
CA THR A 155 22.04 -5.11 0.42
C THR A 155 21.46 -4.31 1.59
N ARG A 156 20.20 -4.54 1.91
CA ARG A 156 19.52 -3.99 3.09
C ARG A 156 19.48 -5.05 4.17
N ASN A 157 20.01 -4.71 5.35
CA ASN A 157 19.96 -5.55 6.53
C ASN A 157 19.14 -4.84 7.61
N GLU A 158 18.07 -5.47 8.08
CA GLU A 158 17.24 -4.91 9.13
C GLU A 158 16.67 -5.98 10.06
N PRO A 159 16.57 -5.69 11.36
CA PRO A 159 15.82 -6.55 12.27
C PRO A 159 14.32 -6.47 11.92
N ASP A 160 13.66 -7.62 11.84
CA ASP A 160 12.20 -7.74 11.73
C ASP A 160 11.67 -8.16 13.11
N PHE A 161 10.97 -7.24 13.78
CA PHE A 161 10.37 -7.48 15.08
C PHE A 161 8.88 -7.16 15.02
N LYS A 162 8.04 -8.14 15.34
CA LYS A 162 6.59 -7.98 15.46
C LYS A 162 6.11 -8.59 16.75
N GLN A 163 5.19 -7.91 17.43
CA GLN A 163 4.56 -8.39 18.65
C GLN A 163 3.05 -8.37 18.46
N GLN A 164 2.41 -9.51 18.66
CA GLN A 164 0.97 -9.66 18.71
C GLN A 164 0.57 -9.98 20.14
N VAL A 165 -0.22 -9.11 20.76
CA VAL A 165 -0.67 -9.23 22.14
C VAL A 165 -2.18 -9.35 22.14
N GLN A 166 -2.71 -10.40 22.76
CA GLN A 166 -4.14 -10.60 23.01
C GLN A 166 -4.31 -10.98 24.48
N ILE A 167 -4.60 -10.01 25.36
CA ILE A 167 -4.67 -10.21 26.81
C ILE A 167 -6.02 -9.72 27.34
N ASN A 168 -6.66 -10.54 28.17
CA ASN A 168 -7.78 -10.18 29.00
C ASN A 168 -7.39 -10.32 30.49
N VAL A 169 -7.52 -9.24 31.24
CA VAL A 169 -7.22 -9.14 32.67
C VAL A 169 -8.51 -8.80 33.39
N ASN A 170 -8.86 -9.58 34.41
CA ASN A 170 -9.93 -9.28 35.34
C ASN A 170 -9.42 -9.51 36.76
N GLY A 171 -9.49 -8.49 37.61
CA GLY A 171 -9.04 -8.59 38.98
C GLY A 171 -9.80 -7.71 39.96
N THR A 172 -9.76 -8.11 41.22
CA THR A 172 -10.29 -7.37 42.37
C THR A 172 -9.24 -7.29 43.46
N ILE A 173 -9.05 -6.10 44.02
CA ILE A 173 -8.20 -5.84 45.19
C ILE A 173 -9.14 -5.41 46.32
N GLY A 174 -9.23 -6.27 47.33
CA GLY A 174 -10.26 -6.25 48.36
C GLY A 174 -11.66 -6.29 47.78
N ASP A 175 -12.57 -5.50 48.34
CA ASP A 175 -13.96 -5.37 47.89
C ASP A 175 -14.22 -4.07 47.11
N LYS A 176 -13.27 -3.11 47.13
CA LYS A 176 -13.47 -1.78 46.54
C LYS A 176 -12.88 -1.58 45.16
N LEU A 177 -11.75 -2.22 44.84
CA LEU A 177 -11.02 -1.94 43.60
C LEU A 177 -11.18 -3.08 42.60
N ASN A 178 -11.69 -2.76 41.41
CA ASN A 178 -11.87 -3.69 40.30
C ASN A 178 -11.09 -3.23 39.07
N ILE A 179 -10.37 -4.14 38.43
CA ILE A 179 -9.53 -3.88 37.27
C ILE A 179 -9.99 -4.81 36.15
N ASN A 180 -10.35 -4.23 35.01
CA ASN A 180 -10.59 -4.95 33.76
C ASN A 180 -9.69 -4.36 32.69
N ALA A 181 -8.92 -5.18 32.00
CA ALA A 181 -8.18 -4.76 30.82
C ALA A 181 -8.38 -5.78 29.71
N ASP A 182 -8.66 -5.30 28.52
CA ASP A 182 -8.83 -6.10 27.33
C ASP A 182 -8.04 -5.46 26.20
N TRP A 183 -6.93 -6.08 25.86
CA TRP A 183 -5.91 -5.53 24.98
C TRP A 183 -5.64 -6.48 23.82
N ASN A 184 -5.86 -6.00 22.61
CA ASN A 184 -5.54 -6.71 21.38
C ASN A 184 -4.84 -5.77 20.39
N THR A 185 -3.60 -6.09 20.01
CA THR A 185 -2.80 -5.30 19.05
C THR A 185 -3.26 -5.44 17.60
N GLU A 186 -4.12 -6.42 17.29
CA GLU A 186 -4.64 -6.69 15.95
C GLU A 186 -6.00 -6.03 15.68
N ARG A 187 -6.53 -5.26 16.65
CA ARG A 187 -7.78 -4.52 16.46
C ARG A 187 -7.63 -3.45 15.40
N THR A 188 -8.63 -3.32 14.54
CA THR A 188 -8.67 -2.30 13.48
C THR A 188 -8.71 -0.88 14.08
N PHE A 189 -9.36 -0.72 15.23
CA PHE A 189 -9.49 0.58 15.89
C PHE A 189 -8.95 0.56 17.33
N GLU A 190 -8.07 1.50 17.67
CA GLU A 190 -7.43 1.56 18.99
C GLU A 190 -8.41 1.79 20.15
N TYR A 191 -9.56 2.41 19.91
CA TYR A 191 -10.57 2.65 20.96
C TYR A 191 -11.25 1.36 21.44
N GLU A 192 -11.15 0.26 20.68
CA GLU A 192 -11.67 -1.04 21.07
C GLU A 192 -10.84 -1.67 22.19
N ASN A 193 -9.58 -1.24 22.38
CA ASN A 193 -8.80 -1.62 23.55
C ASN A 193 -9.37 -0.95 24.80
N GLN A 194 -9.79 -1.78 25.75
CA GLN A 194 -10.49 -1.34 26.95
C GLN A 194 -9.60 -1.50 28.17
N LEU A 195 -9.51 -0.44 28.97
CA LEU A 195 -8.95 -0.47 30.30
C LEU A 195 -9.97 0.18 31.21
N LYS A 196 -10.43 -0.51 32.25
CA LYS A 196 -11.36 0.03 33.23
C LYS A 196 -10.90 -0.33 34.63
N ILE A 197 -10.44 0.68 35.34
CA ILE A 197 -10.11 0.59 36.76
C ILE A 197 -11.24 1.30 37.50
N LYS A 198 -11.93 0.60 38.40
CA LYS A 198 -13.06 1.14 39.16
C LYS A 198 -12.85 0.93 40.65
N TYR A 199 -12.78 2.02 41.38
CA TYR A 199 -12.97 2.05 42.83
C TYR A 199 -14.45 2.25 43.13
N THR A 200 -14.99 1.50 44.08
CA THR A 200 -16.35 1.64 44.60
C THR A 200 -16.27 1.84 46.12
N GLY A 201 -16.75 2.99 46.59
CA GLY A 201 -16.84 3.27 48.02
C GLY A 201 -18.06 2.62 48.66
N TYR A 202 -18.11 2.61 49.99
CA TYR A 202 -19.28 2.15 50.74
C TYR A 202 -20.43 3.17 50.69
N GLU A 203 -21.63 2.76 51.08
CA GLU A 203 -22.83 3.61 51.00
C GLU A 203 -22.73 4.90 51.84
N ASP A 204 -21.98 4.86 52.93
CA ASP A 204 -21.73 5.97 53.87
C ASP A 204 -20.55 6.87 53.46
N GLU A 205 -19.82 6.52 52.40
CA GLU A 205 -18.68 7.30 51.91
C GLU A 205 -19.10 8.40 50.94
N ILE A 206 -18.47 9.58 51.05
CA ILE A 206 -18.72 10.69 50.11
C ILE A 206 -18.31 10.28 48.69
N ILE A 207 -17.22 9.52 48.55
CA ILE A 207 -16.71 9.02 47.27
C ILE A 207 -17.45 7.73 46.93
N GLN A 208 -18.35 7.77 45.96
CA GLN A 208 -19.14 6.61 45.55
C GLN A 208 -18.37 5.77 44.52
N SER A 209 -17.74 6.41 43.55
CA SER A 209 -16.86 5.73 42.62
C SER A 209 -15.76 6.61 42.03
N ILE A 210 -14.63 5.99 41.71
CA ILE A 210 -13.58 6.57 40.88
C ILE A 210 -13.29 5.57 39.76
N GLU A 211 -13.50 5.98 38.52
CA GLU A 211 -13.24 5.19 37.32
C GLU A 211 -12.09 5.82 36.52
N ALA A 212 -11.17 4.99 36.05
CA ALA A 212 -10.06 5.39 35.19
C ALA A 212 -9.98 4.49 33.94
N GLY A 213 -9.63 5.09 32.80
CA GLY A 213 -9.57 4.44 31.50
C GLY A 213 -10.84 4.70 30.69
N ASN A 214 -11.45 3.65 30.12
CA ASN A 214 -12.68 3.72 29.35
C ASN A 214 -13.86 4.06 30.27
N VAL A 215 -14.34 5.31 30.16
CA VAL A 215 -15.45 5.86 30.94
C VAL A 215 -16.58 6.29 30.01
N SER A 216 -17.79 6.41 30.56
CA SER A 216 -18.94 6.94 29.85
C SER A 216 -19.70 7.93 30.73
N LEU A 217 -20.34 8.90 30.09
CA LEU A 217 -21.19 9.88 30.74
C LEU A 217 -22.52 9.97 30.01
N GLN A 218 -23.56 9.55 30.72
CA GLN A 218 -24.94 9.76 30.28
C GLN A 218 -25.41 11.11 30.81
N THR A 219 -25.77 12.01 29.90
CA THR A 219 -26.30 13.34 30.19
C THR A 219 -27.69 13.48 29.57
N SER A 220 -28.32 14.65 29.76
CA SER A 220 -29.58 14.97 29.08
C SER A 220 -29.42 14.93 27.55
N PRO A 221 -30.46 14.52 26.79
CA PRO A 221 -30.44 14.51 25.32
C PRO A 221 -30.02 15.84 24.68
N LEU A 222 -30.28 16.97 25.35
CA LEU A 222 -29.91 18.32 24.88
C LEU A 222 -28.40 18.59 24.93
N VAL A 223 -27.68 17.96 25.86
CA VAL A 223 -26.23 18.10 26.02
C VAL A 223 -25.50 16.99 25.25
N GLY A 224 -26.19 15.87 24.98
CA GLY A 224 -25.64 14.69 24.33
C GLY A 224 -24.81 13.86 25.29
N GLY A 225 -25.13 12.57 25.39
CA GLY A 225 -24.27 11.61 26.09
C GLY A 225 -22.98 11.40 25.30
N SER A 226 -21.87 11.19 26.00
CA SER A 226 -20.61 10.83 25.34
C SER A 226 -20.20 9.42 25.74
N GLU A 227 -20.18 8.55 24.74
CA GLU A 227 -19.71 7.18 24.81
C GLU A 227 -18.25 7.11 24.32
N ALA A 228 -17.53 6.04 24.69
CA ALA A 228 -16.13 5.79 24.31
C ALA A 228 -15.14 6.94 24.68
N LEU A 229 -15.11 7.31 25.96
CA LEU A 229 -14.15 8.28 26.49
C LEU A 229 -12.99 7.57 27.18
N PHE A 230 -11.77 8.11 27.07
CA PHE A 230 -10.64 7.65 27.87
C PHE A 230 -10.23 8.75 28.86
N GLY A 231 -10.33 8.48 30.16
CA GLY A 231 -10.05 9.48 31.17
C GLY A 231 -10.33 9.05 32.61
N LEU A 232 -10.61 10.04 33.46
CA LEU A 232 -10.89 9.90 34.88
C LEU A 232 -12.32 10.40 35.15
N LYS A 233 -13.13 9.58 35.81
CA LYS A 233 -14.50 9.91 36.25
C LYS A 233 -14.61 9.68 37.75
N ALA A 234 -15.08 10.67 38.49
CA ALA A 234 -15.33 10.56 39.92
C ALA A 234 -16.78 10.92 40.24
N VAL A 235 -17.43 10.13 41.09
CA VAL A 235 -18.80 10.36 41.55
C VAL A 235 -18.78 10.56 43.06
N PHE A 236 -19.26 11.73 43.49
CA PHE A 236 -19.38 12.11 44.89
C PHE A 236 -20.85 12.25 45.27
N LYS A 237 -21.26 11.73 46.42
CA LYS A 237 -22.63 11.83 46.94
C LYS A 237 -22.62 12.45 48.34
N MET A 238 -23.29 13.58 48.48
CA MET A 238 -23.42 14.35 49.72
C MET A 238 -24.91 14.52 50.03
N GLY A 239 -25.49 13.53 50.72
CA GLY A 239 -26.93 13.47 50.95
C GLY A 239 -27.71 13.33 49.62
N PRO A 240 -28.61 14.27 49.27
CA PRO A 240 -29.34 14.25 47.99
C PRO A 240 -28.52 14.80 46.81
N LEU A 241 -27.37 15.43 47.05
CA LEU A 241 -26.53 16.03 46.01
C LEU A 241 -25.55 14.99 45.46
N THR A 242 -25.59 14.76 44.14
CA THR A 242 -24.61 13.93 43.42
C THR A 242 -23.79 14.80 42.48
N LEU A 243 -22.48 14.86 42.70
CA LEU A 243 -21.52 15.54 41.83
C LEU A 243 -20.74 14.52 41.02
N THR A 244 -20.86 14.54 39.70
CA THR A 244 -20.04 13.72 38.79
C THR A 244 -19.03 14.60 38.08
N THR A 245 -17.75 14.30 38.26
CA THR A 245 -16.63 15.00 37.62
C THR A 245 -15.99 14.09 36.58
N LEU A 246 -15.71 14.61 35.39
CA LEU A 246 -15.12 13.86 34.28
C LEU A 246 -14.03 14.70 33.60
N ALA A 247 -12.84 14.12 33.51
CA ALA A 247 -11.74 14.65 32.70
C ALA A 247 -11.32 13.56 31.71
N SER A 248 -11.58 13.75 30.42
CA SER A 248 -11.39 12.68 29.43
C SER A 248 -11.07 13.22 28.04
N GLN A 249 -10.42 12.38 27.25
CA GLN A 249 -10.24 12.56 25.82
C GLN A 249 -11.30 11.73 25.06
N LYS A 250 -12.05 12.38 24.18
CA LYS A 250 -13.01 11.71 23.29
C LYS A 250 -12.24 10.99 22.18
N LYS A 251 -12.44 9.68 22.04
CA LYS A 251 -11.79 8.85 21.01
C LYS A 251 -12.70 8.54 19.80
N GLY A 252 -13.98 8.97 19.82
CA GLY A 252 -14.95 8.72 18.76
C GLY A 252 -15.44 9.99 18.05
N GLU A 253 -15.71 9.88 16.75
CA GLU A 253 -16.39 10.89 15.93
C GLU A 253 -17.89 10.57 15.86
N VAL A 254 -18.76 11.56 16.07
CA VAL A 254 -20.21 11.38 15.92
C VAL A 254 -20.55 11.70 14.46
N LYS A 255 -21.08 10.72 13.73
CA LYS A 255 -21.63 10.93 12.39
C LYS A 255 -23.14 10.77 12.43
N GLU A 256 -23.85 11.84 12.12
CA GLU A 256 -25.30 11.79 11.93
C GLU A 256 -25.61 11.38 10.49
N VAL A 257 -26.51 10.41 10.34
CA VAL A 257 -27.00 9.96 9.03
C VAL A 257 -28.51 10.14 9.05
N SER A 258 -29.03 10.99 8.17
CA SER A 258 -30.47 11.09 7.96
C SER A 258 -30.92 9.96 7.03
N VAL A 259 -31.74 9.05 7.56
CA VAL A 259 -32.35 7.96 6.79
C VAL A 259 -33.83 8.26 6.64
N SER A 260 -34.29 8.45 5.41
CA SER A 260 -35.71 8.63 5.09
C SER A 260 -36.15 7.53 4.12
N GLY A 261 -37.19 6.77 4.47
CA GLY A 261 -37.78 5.77 3.58
C GLY A 261 -36.88 4.59 3.17
N GLY A 262 -35.80 4.30 3.90
CA GLY A 262 -34.87 3.21 3.60
C GLY A 262 -33.82 3.54 2.52
N ALA A 263 -33.75 4.79 2.07
CA ALA A 263 -32.66 5.32 1.26
C ALA A 263 -31.88 6.38 2.05
N THR A 264 -30.56 6.41 1.88
CA THR A 264 -29.71 7.46 2.44
C THR A 264 -29.73 8.65 1.48
N SER A 265 -30.23 9.79 1.95
CA SER A 265 -30.09 11.05 1.19
C SER A 265 -28.67 11.58 1.34
N LYS A 266 -28.06 12.00 0.23
CA LYS A 266 -26.73 12.61 0.22
C LYS A 266 -26.78 13.86 -0.64
N GLU A 267 -26.61 15.00 0.01
CA GLU A 267 -26.45 16.28 -0.68
C GLU A 267 -25.09 16.30 -1.42
N PHE A 268 -25.08 16.92 -2.59
CA PHE A 268 -23.87 17.19 -3.34
C PHE A 268 -23.91 18.63 -3.86
N THR A 269 -22.76 19.28 -3.84
CA THR A 269 -22.56 20.61 -4.42
C THR A 269 -21.47 20.50 -5.47
N LYS A 270 -21.72 20.99 -6.68
CA LYS A 270 -20.74 21.06 -7.76
C LYS A 270 -20.72 22.49 -8.29
N ARG A 271 -19.52 23.05 -8.43
CA ARG A 271 -19.34 24.35 -9.08
C ARG A 271 -19.40 24.18 -10.58
N ALA A 272 -19.68 25.26 -11.31
CA ALA A 272 -19.76 25.24 -12.77
C ALA A 272 -18.49 24.71 -13.45
N TYR A 273 -17.31 24.86 -12.81
CA TYR A 273 -16.03 24.36 -13.31
C TYR A 273 -15.67 22.93 -12.88
N ASP A 274 -16.48 22.27 -12.04
CA ASP A 274 -16.25 20.89 -11.56
C ASP A 274 -16.78 19.83 -12.54
N TYR A 275 -16.82 20.15 -13.84
CA TYR A 275 -17.26 19.22 -14.88
C TYR A 275 -16.24 18.10 -15.10
N SER A 276 -16.71 16.94 -15.55
CA SER A 276 -15.87 15.82 -15.95
C SER A 276 -15.17 16.10 -17.29
N ILE A 277 -13.90 15.72 -17.39
CA ILE A 277 -13.05 15.90 -18.58
C ILE A 277 -12.90 14.64 -19.45
N ASN A 278 -13.67 13.59 -19.15
CA ASN A 278 -13.57 12.25 -19.76
C ASN A 278 -14.54 12.03 -20.93
N HIS A 279 -15.09 13.12 -21.50
CA HIS A 279 -16.14 13.05 -22.52
C HIS A 279 -15.70 13.80 -23.77
N TYR A 280 -15.77 13.13 -24.93
CA TYR A 280 -15.28 13.67 -26.20
C TYR A 280 -16.24 13.37 -27.34
N PHE A 281 -16.56 14.38 -28.14
CA PHE A 281 -17.21 14.24 -29.43
C PHE A 281 -16.26 13.61 -30.46
N LEU A 282 -16.82 12.82 -31.38
CA LEU A 282 -16.08 12.13 -32.43
C LEU A 282 -15.64 13.05 -33.58
N ASP A 283 -16.38 14.15 -33.78
CA ASP A 283 -16.08 15.18 -34.77
C ASP A 283 -16.66 16.53 -34.33
N THR A 284 -16.12 17.61 -34.93
CA THR A 284 -16.66 18.97 -34.82
C THR A 284 -18.12 19.09 -35.26
N LEU A 285 -18.59 18.21 -36.15
CA LEU A 285 -20.01 18.09 -36.51
C LEU A 285 -20.89 17.86 -35.28
N TYR A 286 -20.51 16.90 -34.43
CA TYR A 286 -21.23 16.54 -33.20
C TYR A 286 -21.09 17.61 -32.10
N ALA A 287 -20.01 18.39 -32.13
CA ALA A 287 -19.79 19.54 -31.25
C ALA A 287 -20.43 20.85 -31.76
N SER A 288 -21.27 20.79 -32.80
CA SER A 288 -21.86 21.98 -33.41
C SER A 288 -22.89 22.64 -32.49
N VAL A 289 -22.85 23.98 -32.44
CA VAL A 289 -23.84 24.80 -31.71
C VAL A 289 -24.94 25.35 -32.63
N ASN A 290 -24.87 25.06 -33.94
CA ASN A 290 -25.93 25.46 -34.88
C ASN A 290 -27.21 24.68 -34.50
N PRO A 291 -28.36 25.33 -34.28
CA PRO A 291 -29.61 24.66 -33.93
C PRO A 291 -29.99 23.48 -34.83
N GLU A 292 -29.67 23.52 -36.13
CA GLU A 292 -29.98 22.43 -37.06
C GLU A 292 -29.09 21.19 -36.85
N LEU A 293 -27.84 21.39 -36.40
CA LEU A 293 -26.81 20.35 -36.26
C LEU A 293 -26.39 20.10 -34.80
N ASN A 294 -27.05 20.72 -33.82
CA ASN A 294 -26.77 20.52 -32.40
C ASN A 294 -27.47 19.27 -31.89
N LEU A 295 -26.95 18.11 -32.30
CA LEU A 295 -27.51 16.79 -31.99
C LEU A 295 -27.62 16.53 -30.48
N PHE A 296 -26.65 17.01 -29.70
CA PHE A 296 -26.69 16.93 -28.24
C PHE A 296 -27.93 17.62 -27.66
N ASN A 297 -28.19 18.87 -28.06
CA ASN A 297 -29.35 19.61 -27.58
C ASN A 297 -30.67 19.00 -28.06
N ARG A 298 -30.74 18.54 -29.31
CA ARG A 298 -31.94 17.87 -29.85
C ARG A 298 -32.28 16.58 -29.10
N TYR A 299 -31.27 15.85 -28.63
CA TYR A 299 -31.46 14.65 -27.83
C TYR A 299 -31.91 14.95 -26.39
N TYR A 300 -31.35 15.97 -25.73
CA TYR A 300 -31.55 16.23 -24.29
C TYR A 300 -32.52 17.36 -23.93
N SER A 301 -32.94 18.21 -24.87
CA SER A 301 -33.77 19.38 -24.57
C SER A 301 -35.24 19.07 -24.27
N SER A 302 -35.72 17.89 -24.66
CA SER A 302 -37.10 17.44 -24.48
C SER A 302 -37.18 16.09 -23.79
N SER A 303 -38.30 15.80 -23.14
CA SER A 303 -38.55 14.51 -22.49
C SER A 303 -38.57 13.33 -23.49
N THR A 304 -38.86 13.60 -24.76
CA THR A 304 -38.71 12.64 -25.86
C THR A 304 -37.55 13.09 -26.72
N PRO A 305 -36.47 12.30 -26.85
CA PRO A 305 -35.31 12.68 -27.67
C PRO A 305 -35.66 12.82 -29.14
N GLU A 306 -35.16 13.87 -29.78
CA GLU A 306 -35.21 14.02 -31.24
C GLU A 306 -33.93 13.44 -31.85
N ILE A 307 -34.06 12.31 -32.55
CA ILE A 307 -32.93 11.60 -33.17
C ILE A 307 -32.88 11.98 -34.66
N VAL A 308 -31.67 12.23 -35.16
CA VAL A 308 -31.40 12.46 -36.58
C VAL A 308 -30.65 11.24 -37.13
N PRO A 309 -31.35 10.30 -37.80
CA PRO A 309 -30.76 9.02 -38.23
C PRO A 309 -29.52 9.18 -39.11
N GLU A 310 -29.47 10.22 -39.93
CA GLU A 310 -28.40 10.53 -40.89
C GLU A 310 -27.05 10.89 -40.25
N TYR A 311 -27.01 11.04 -38.93
CA TYR A 311 -25.78 11.29 -38.16
C TYR A 311 -25.53 10.24 -37.08
N THR A 312 -26.30 9.16 -37.05
CA THR A 312 -26.18 8.13 -36.02
C THR A 312 -24.93 7.29 -36.28
N ILE A 313 -24.10 7.12 -35.24
CA ILE A 313 -22.93 6.24 -35.27
C ILE A 313 -23.41 4.80 -35.20
N VAL A 314 -22.98 3.97 -36.16
CA VAL A 314 -23.36 2.56 -36.19
C VAL A 314 -22.28 1.67 -35.58
N ASP A 315 -21.02 1.92 -35.94
CA ASP A 315 -19.86 1.17 -35.45
C ASP A 315 -18.74 2.11 -35.04
N ILE A 316 -17.97 1.70 -34.03
CA ILE A 316 -16.79 2.45 -33.56
C ILE A 316 -15.67 1.51 -33.08
N GLN A 317 -14.44 1.91 -33.30
CA GLN A 317 -13.23 1.42 -32.62
C GLN A 317 -12.51 2.61 -32.02
N VAL A 318 -12.23 2.55 -30.72
CA VAL A 318 -11.51 3.61 -30.00
C VAL A 318 -10.11 3.14 -29.65
N TRP A 319 -9.12 4.00 -29.86
CA TRP A 319 -7.71 3.70 -29.80
C TRP A 319 -7.01 4.67 -28.84
N LYS A 320 -6.27 4.15 -27.88
CA LYS A 320 -5.49 4.95 -26.89
C LYS A 320 -4.00 4.77 -27.07
N SER A 321 -3.24 5.86 -27.09
CA SER A 321 -1.78 5.80 -27.18
C SER A 321 -1.16 5.03 -26.02
N VAL A 322 -0.16 4.21 -26.31
CA VAL A 322 0.64 3.50 -25.29
C VAL A 322 2.08 3.97 -25.32
N ASN A 323 2.68 4.16 -24.14
CA ASN A 323 4.09 4.57 -23.98
C ASN A 323 4.99 3.42 -23.50
N VAL A 324 4.40 2.30 -23.08
CA VAL A 324 5.11 1.14 -22.53
C VAL A 324 4.94 -0.02 -23.49
N VAL A 325 6.01 -0.77 -23.74
CA VAL A 325 5.96 -2.03 -24.49
C VAL A 325 5.41 -3.11 -23.57
N THR A 326 4.20 -3.58 -23.85
CA THR A 326 3.64 -4.75 -23.16
C THR A 326 4.04 -6.03 -23.88
N PRO A 327 4.22 -7.16 -23.16
CA PRO A 327 4.50 -8.46 -23.77
C PRO A 327 3.36 -8.97 -24.67
N ASP A 328 2.11 -8.63 -24.34
CA ASP A 328 0.96 -8.85 -25.21
C ASP A 328 0.69 -7.57 -26.00
N ASN A 329 0.95 -7.63 -27.30
CA ASN A 329 0.75 -6.54 -28.26
C ASN A 329 -0.33 -6.89 -29.31
N SER A 330 -1.12 -7.94 -29.07
CA SER A 330 -2.13 -8.43 -30.03
C SER A 330 -3.16 -7.36 -30.42
N LYS A 331 -3.48 -6.46 -29.47
CA LYS A 331 -4.41 -5.33 -29.61
C LYS A 331 -3.72 -4.00 -29.94
N GLU A 332 -2.41 -4.00 -30.14
CA GLU A 332 -1.65 -2.78 -30.47
C GLU A 332 -1.47 -2.63 -31.99
N ARG A 333 -1.60 -1.40 -32.49
CA ARG A 333 -1.31 -1.05 -33.90
C ARG A 333 -0.59 0.29 -33.96
N ASN A 334 0.27 0.44 -34.96
CA ASN A 334 0.80 1.76 -35.31
C ASN A 334 -0.26 2.51 -36.11
N ALA A 335 -0.46 3.79 -35.82
CA ALA A 335 -1.42 4.61 -36.55
C ALA A 335 -0.93 6.05 -36.69
N ASN A 336 -1.25 6.64 -37.85
CA ASN A 336 -1.27 8.09 -38.02
C ASN A 336 -2.69 8.58 -37.75
N VAL A 337 -2.80 9.61 -36.92
CA VAL A 337 -4.09 10.13 -36.47
C VAL A 337 -4.21 11.60 -36.86
N TYR A 338 -5.39 12.00 -37.33
CA TYR A 338 -5.63 13.34 -37.88
C TYR A 338 -6.92 13.94 -37.34
N ILE A 339 -6.87 15.19 -36.88
CA ILE A 339 -8.07 15.92 -36.41
C ILE A 339 -9.01 16.25 -37.58
N ASN A 340 -8.44 16.57 -38.75
CA ASN A 340 -9.16 16.90 -39.99
C ASN A 340 -9.05 15.74 -40.98
N LEU A 341 -9.54 14.57 -40.59
CA LEU A 341 -9.67 13.43 -41.50
C LEU A 341 -10.98 13.51 -42.28
N LEU A 342 -10.90 13.40 -43.60
CA LEU A 342 -12.08 13.32 -44.49
C LEU A 342 -12.70 11.92 -44.43
N PRO A 343 -14.04 11.79 -44.56
CA PRO A 343 -14.68 10.50 -44.64
C PRO A 343 -14.39 9.80 -45.96
N LEU A 344 -14.47 8.47 -45.93
CA LEU A 344 -14.47 7.58 -47.10
C LEU A 344 -15.86 7.02 -47.33
N SER A 345 -16.19 6.78 -48.60
CA SER A 345 -17.34 5.94 -48.96
C SER A 345 -16.98 4.46 -48.82
N LYS A 346 -18.01 3.60 -48.72
CA LYS A 346 -17.81 2.16 -48.63
C LYS A 346 -16.89 1.61 -49.72
N GLY A 347 -15.85 0.88 -49.30
CA GLY A 347 -14.90 0.19 -50.18
C GLY A 347 -13.73 1.04 -50.68
N GLN A 348 -13.67 2.33 -50.34
CA GLN A 348 -12.49 3.16 -50.59
C GLN A 348 -11.41 2.93 -49.53
N ASN A 349 -10.16 3.19 -49.90
CA ASN A 349 -9.01 3.19 -48.99
C ASN A 349 -8.40 4.60 -48.94
N TYR A 350 -7.86 4.99 -47.78
CA TYR A 350 -7.13 6.26 -47.67
C TYR A 350 -5.90 6.32 -48.58
N ASP A 351 -5.29 5.19 -48.93
CA ASP A 351 -4.17 5.16 -49.89
C ASP A 351 -4.57 5.59 -51.31
N ASP A 352 -5.83 5.36 -51.70
CA ASP A 352 -6.35 5.77 -53.01
C ASP A 352 -6.69 7.27 -53.05
N VAL A 353 -7.03 7.85 -51.88
CA VAL A 353 -7.44 9.25 -51.74
C VAL A 353 -6.23 10.15 -51.48
N ASP A 354 -5.37 9.77 -50.54
CA ASP A 354 -4.14 10.47 -50.18
C ASP A 354 -3.11 9.48 -49.60
N PRO A 355 -2.16 8.98 -50.40
CA PRO A 355 -1.15 8.02 -49.95
C PRO A 355 -0.18 8.62 -48.92
N THR A 356 -0.14 9.94 -48.74
CA THR A 356 0.73 10.57 -47.74
C THR A 356 0.23 10.35 -46.31
N LEU A 357 -1.04 9.97 -46.13
CA LEU A 357 -1.64 9.77 -44.81
C LEU A 357 -0.97 8.66 -43.99
N ARG A 358 -0.34 7.67 -44.66
CA ARG A 358 0.41 6.58 -44.01
C ARG A 358 1.92 6.80 -43.88
N MET A 359 2.46 7.82 -44.54
CA MET A 359 3.89 8.10 -44.50
C MET A 359 4.35 8.44 -43.07
N GLU A 360 5.64 8.29 -42.79
CA GLU A 360 6.17 8.70 -41.50
C GLU A 360 5.95 10.21 -41.30
N LEU A 361 5.49 10.59 -40.12
CA LEU A 361 5.23 11.98 -39.79
C LEU A 361 6.51 12.58 -39.21
N ASP A 362 7.30 13.22 -40.08
CA ASP A 362 8.59 13.83 -39.71
C ASP A 362 8.46 14.92 -38.64
N GLU A 363 7.32 15.63 -38.59
CA GLU A 363 6.99 16.61 -37.56
C GLU A 363 5.50 16.51 -37.15
N PRO A 364 5.17 16.06 -35.92
CA PRO A 364 3.80 16.11 -35.42
C PRO A 364 3.37 17.56 -35.24
N VAL A 365 2.23 17.93 -35.81
CA VAL A 365 1.62 19.25 -35.57
C VAL A 365 0.72 19.10 -34.35
N GLU A 366 1.09 19.76 -33.26
CA GLU A 366 0.40 19.66 -31.99
C GLU A 366 -1.10 19.98 -32.13
N GLY A 367 -1.95 19.08 -31.61
CA GLY A 367 -3.40 19.19 -31.72
C GLY A 367 -4.01 18.74 -33.04
N GLU A 368 -3.20 18.53 -34.08
CA GLU A 368 -3.70 18.22 -35.43
C GLU A 368 -3.35 16.83 -35.92
N LYS A 369 -2.08 16.41 -35.83
CA LYS A 369 -1.64 15.10 -36.32
C LYS A 369 -0.54 14.48 -35.48
N TYR A 370 -0.61 13.16 -35.29
CA TYR A 370 0.39 12.37 -34.56
C TYR A 370 0.59 11.00 -35.22
N GLY A 371 1.83 10.53 -35.24
CA GLY A 371 2.15 9.12 -35.49
C GLY A 371 2.50 8.46 -34.15
N TRP A 372 1.76 7.42 -33.76
CA TRP A 372 2.02 6.74 -32.48
C TRP A 372 1.55 5.28 -32.51
N ARG A 373 1.86 4.54 -31.44
CA ARG A 373 1.33 3.18 -31.21
C ARG A 373 0.10 3.24 -30.31
N PHE A 374 -0.98 2.62 -30.75
CA PHE A 374 -2.26 2.67 -30.07
C PHE A 374 -2.73 1.27 -29.67
N LEU A 375 -3.39 1.20 -28.51
CA LEU A 375 -4.11 0.05 -28.01
C LEU A 375 -5.60 0.20 -28.32
N LEU A 376 -6.20 -0.84 -28.89
CA LEU A 376 -7.65 -0.92 -29.08
C LEU A 376 -8.36 -1.06 -27.73
N LEU A 377 -9.32 -0.16 -27.47
CA LEU A 377 -10.18 -0.18 -26.29
C LEU A 377 -11.47 -0.97 -26.53
N GLU A 378 -12.03 -1.52 -25.46
CA GLU A 378 -13.28 -2.28 -25.50
C GLU A 378 -14.48 -1.42 -25.09
N GLU A 379 -15.53 -1.41 -25.92
CA GLU A 379 -16.78 -0.74 -25.59
C GLU A 379 -17.46 -1.40 -24.37
N LYS A 380 -18.12 -0.59 -23.53
CA LYS A 380 -18.74 -0.95 -22.24
C LYS A 380 -17.77 -1.35 -21.13
N THR A 381 -16.50 -1.60 -21.46
CA THR A 381 -15.43 -1.83 -20.48
C THR A 381 -14.61 -0.56 -20.26
N ASP A 382 -14.02 -0.01 -21.33
CA ASP A 382 -13.09 1.13 -21.28
C ASP A 382 -13.77 2.46 -21.63
N TYR A 383 -14.82 2.41 -22.45
CA TYR A 383 -15.60 3.57 -22.87
C TYR A 383 -17.06 3.19 -23.18
N ILE A 384 -17.94 4.18 -23.20
CA ILE A 384 -19.35 4.07 -23.59
C ILE A 384 -19.61 5.04 -24.72
N LEU A 385 -20.18 4.57 -25.82
CA LEU A 385 -20.62 5.39 -26.95
C LEU A 385 -22.08 5.85 -26.75
N HIS A 386 -22.35 7.11 -27.07
CA HIS A 386 -23.71 7.59 -27.32
C HIS A 386 -23.89 7.82 -28.83
N PRO A 387 -24.53 6.89 -29.56
CA PRO A 387 -24.47 6.88 -31.02
C PRO A 387 -25.23 8.03 -31.70
N GLU A 388 -26.31 8.51 -31.09
CA GLU A 388 -27.18 9.56 -31.64
C GLU A 388 -26.58 10.97 -31.51
N THR A 389 -25.74 11.18 -30.48
CA THR A 389 -25.10 12.47 -30.19
C THR A 389 -23.62 12.48 -30.53
N GLY A 390 -23.04 11.32 -30.84
CA GLY A 390 -21.66 11.16 -31.32
C GLY A 390 -20.60 11.59 -30.32
N TYR A 391 -20.84 11.39 -29.02
CA TYR A 391 -19.79 11.49 -28.00
C TYR A 391 -19.51 10.14 -27.33
N ILE A 392 -18.29 10.01 -26.83
CA ILE A 392 -17.86 8.88 -26.02
C ILE A 392 -17.52 9.33 -24.60
N THR A 393 -17.75 8.44 -23.65
CA THR A 393 -17.41 8.62 -22.24
C THR A 393 -16.42 7.56 -21.82
N PHE A 394 -15.26 7.95 -21.31
CA PHE A 394 -14.31 7.00 -20.74
C PHE A 394 -14.71 6.59 -19.33
N THR A 395 -14.81 5.28 -19.10
CA THR A 395 -15.02 4.67 -17.77
C THR A 395 -13.70 4.54 -17.01
N THR A 396 -12.59 4.50 -17.74
CA THR A 396 -11.23 4.48 -17.20
C THR A 396 -10.61 5.88 -17.21
N GLN A 397 -9.65 6.12 -16.32
CA GLN A 397 -8.94 7.39 -16.26
C GLN A 397 -8.11 7.58 -17.54
N VAL A 398 -8.37 8.66 -18.28
CA VAL A 398 -7.54 9.10 -19.41
C VAL A 398 -6.54 10.13 -18.92
N GLN A 399 -5.25 9.93 -19.21
CA GLN A 399 -4.21 10.87 -18.79
C GLN A 399 -4.14 12.08 -19.73
N PRO A 400 -3.68 13.24 -19.23
CA PRO A 400 -3.46 14.42 -20.09
C PRO A 400 -2.53 14.13 -21.28
N THR A 401 -1.54 13.27 -21.08
CA THR A 401 -0.56 12.86 -22.09
C THR A 401 -1.05 11.82 -23.09
N ASP A 402 -2.23 11.23 -22.88
CA ASP A 402 -2.76 10.21 -23.78
C ASP A 402 -3.32 10.85 -25.05
N ILE A 403 -3.05 10.24 -26.20
CA ILE A 403 -3.72 10.53 -27.46
C ILE A 403 -4.86 9.53 -27.62
N ILE A 404 -6.04 10.02 -27.96
CA ILE A 404 -7.17 9.17 -28.31
C ILE A 404 -7.59 9.42 -29.74
N ALA A 405 -7.72 8.33 -30.50
CA ALA A 405 -8.22 8.32 -31.86
C ALA A 405 -9.34 7.30 -32.04
N THR A 406 -10.07 7.42 -33.13
CA THR A 406 -11.23 6.59 -33.43
C THR A 406 -11.27 6.20 -34.90
N ALA A 407 -11.85 5.05 -35.18
CA ALA A 407 -12.42 4.72 -36.48
C ALA A 407 -13.92 4.51 -36.26
N TYR A 408 -14.78 5.20 -37.01
CA TYR A 408 -16.23 5.08 -36.84
C TYR A 408 -16.98 5.19 -38.15
N ARG A 409 -18.21 4.67 -38.17
CA ARG A 409 -19.12 4.67 -39.32
C ARG A 409 -20.40 5.40 -39.00
N VAL A 410 -20.81 6.30 -39.89
CA VAL A 410 -22.05 7.08 -39.80
C VAL A 410 -23.04 6.60 -40.85
N GLN A 411 -24.29 6.41 -40.45
CA GLN A 411 -25.38 6.09 -41.37
C GLN A 411 -25.87 7.35 -42.10
N ARG A 412 -25.92 7.36 -43.44
CA ARG A 412 -26.37 8.54 -44.22
C ARG A 412 -27.76 8.40 -44.84
N SER A 413 -28.25 7.19 -45.06
CA SER A 413 -29.60 6.93 -45.59
C SER A 413 -30.30 5.72 -44.94
N THR A 414 -31.63 5.70 -45.03
CA THR A 414 -32.46 4.52 -44.75
C THR A 414 -32.71 3.67 -46.01
N SER A 415 -32.14 4.04 -47.17
CA SER A 415 -32.33 3.34 -48.44
C SER A 415 -31.28 2.24 -48.66
N THR A 416 -31.58 1.26 -49.51
CA THR A 416 -30.74 0.07 -49.79
C THR A 416 -29.38 0.37 -50.46
N ASN A 417 -29.09 1.62 -50.79
CA ASN A 417 -27.81 2.04 -51.32
C ASN A 417 -26.94 2.46 -50.14
N ASP A 418 -26.01 1.58 -49.76
CA ASP A 418 -25.04 1.75 -48.67
C ASP A 418 -24.14 2.97 -48.91
N ASP A 419 -24.61 4.15 -48.49
CA ASP A 419 -23.99 5.46 -48.64
C ASP A 419 -23.32 5.96 -47.34
N ASP A 420 -22.96 4.99 -46.48
CA ASP A 420 -22.34 5.24 -45.20
C ASP A 420 -20.97 5.91 -45.34
N GLU A 421 -20.69 6.81 -44.39
CA GLU A 421 -19.42 7.52 -44.29
C GLU A 421 -18.53 6.86 -43.23
N TYR A 422 -17.30 6.57 -43.62
CA TYR A 422 -16.29 5.93 -42.79
C TYR A 422 -15.20 6.94 -42.44
N TYR A 423 -14.99 7.16 -41.14
CA TYR A 423 -13.92 8.00 -40.64
C TYR A 423 -12.86 7.10 -40.01
N GLY A 424 -11.66 7.10 -40.58
CA GLY A 424 -10.59 6.21 -40.13
C GLY A 424 -10.82 4.75 -40.55
N GLU A 425 -9.84 3.91 -40.21
CA GLU A 425 -9.81 2.53 -40.69
C GLU A 425 -10.11 1.52 -39.59
N PHE A 426 -11.08 0.66 -39.86
CA PHE A 426 -11.42 -0.45 -38.98
C PHE A 426 -10.39 -1.56 -39.13
N VAL A 427 -9.89 -2.06 -38.00
CA VAL A 427 -9.14 -3.31 -37.97
C VAL A 427 -10.10 -4.47 -38.08
N THR A 428 -9.86 -5.34 -39.05
CA THR A 428 -10.57 -6.61 -39.24
C THR A 428 -9.57 -7.77 -39.16
N ALA A 429 -10.06 -9.01 -39.18
CA ALA A 429 -9.20 -10.20 -39.18
C ALA A 429 -8.24 -10.27 -40.38
N SER A 430 -8.52 -9.55 -41.47
CA SER A 430 -7.67 -9.49 -42.66
C SER A 430 -6.68 -8.33 -42.67
N THR A 431 -6.72 -7.41 -41.69
CA THR A 431 -5.79 -6.28 -41.62
C THR A 431 -4.40 -6.75 -41.17
N PRO A 432 -3.34 -6.57 -41.98
CA PRO A 432 -1.97 -6.89 -41.59
C PRO A 432 -1.56 -6.18 -40.29
N SER A 433 -0.81 -6.87 -39.42
CA SER A 433 -0.40 -6.34 -38.11
C SER A 433 0.68 -5.24 -38.21
N ASP A 434 1.42 -5.21 -39.30
CA ASP A 434 2.47 -4.24 -39.63
C ASP A 434 1.94 -3.00 -40.36
N GLN A 435 0.71 -3.04 -40.87
CA GLN A 435 0.08 -1.90 -41.54
C GLN A 435 -0.13 -0.75 -40.54
N LYS A 436 0.36 0.44 -40.89
CA LYS A 436 0.11 1.67 -40.15
C LYS A 436 -1.29 2.19 -40.49
N LEU A 437 -2.19 2.22 -39.51
CA LEU A 437 -3.58 2.66 -39.69
C LEU A 437 -3.70 4.18 -39.87
N VAL A 438 -4.80 4.61 -40.49
CA VAL A 438 -5.22 6.02 -40.51
C VAL A 438 -6.46 6.17 -39.64
N LEU A 439 -6.41 7.02 -38.60
CA LEU A 439 -7.51 7.19 -37.64
C LEU A 439 -7.90 8.67 -37.44
N LYS A 440 -9.13 8.91 -36.98
CA LYS A 440 -9.61 10.24 -36.60
C LYS A 440 -9.15 10.59 -35.18
N LEU A 441 -8.41 11.69 -35.02
CA LEU A 441 -8.00 12.19 -33.71
C LEU A 441 -9.20 12.85 -32.99
N ILE A 442 -9.42 12.51 -31.72
CA ILE A 442 -10.47 13.13 -30.89
C ILE A 442 -9.93 13.80 -29.61
N LYS A 443 -8.76 13.35 -29.12
CA LYS A 443 -8.06 13.96 -27.99
C LYS A 443 -6.55 13.97 -28.24
N PRO A 444 -5.89 15.14 -28.32
CA PRO A 444 -4.44 15.25 -28.41
C PRO A 444 -3.77 15.14 -27.02
N LYS A 445 -2.44 15.08 -27.03
CA LYS A 445 -1.63 15.26 -25.80
C LYS A 445 -1.86 16.67 -25.27
N ASN A 446 -1.95 16.80 -23.94
CA ASN A 446 -2.00 18.08 -23.23
C ASN A 446 -3.00 19.07 -23.84
N LEU A 447 -4.26 18.65 -23.95
CA LEU A 447 -5.33 19.45 -24.54
C LEU A 447 -5.44 20.84 -23.87
N GLN A 448 -5.32 21.90 -24.68
CA GLN A 448 -5.34 23.30 -24.25
C GLN A 448 -6.29 24.15 -25.12
N PRO A 449 -6.79 25.30 -24.61
CA PRO A 449 -7.73 26.16 -25.34
C PRO A 449 -7.22 26.75 -26.67
N ASN A 450 -5.90 26.89 -26.82
CA ASN A 450 -5.27 27.32 -28.08
C ASN A 450 -5.46 26.30 -29.22
N LEU A 451 -5.61 25.00 -28.89
CA LEU A 451 -5.89 23.92 -29.85
C LEU A 451 -7.39 23.93 -30.22
N LYS A 452 -7.83 25.00 -30.90
CA LYS A 452 -9.25 25.34 -31.08
C LYS A 452 -10.15 24.19 -31.56
N GLN A 453 -9.69 23.38 -32.52
CA GLN A 453 -10.49 22.27 -33.05
C GLN A 453 -10.64 21.15 -32.02
N ALA A 454 -9.54 20.62 -31.50
CA ALA A 454 -9.55 19.61 -30.46
C ALA A 454 -10.24 20.08 -29.17
N TRP A 455 -10.10 21.36 -28.80
CA TRP A 455 -10.72 21.94 -27.61
C TRP A 455 -12.25 21.92 -27.68
N LYS A 456 -12.83 22.02 -28.89
CA LYS A 456 -14.29 21.91 -29.09
C LYS A 456 -14.80 20.49 -28.90
N LEU A 457 -13.96 19.47 -29.12
CA LEU A 457 -14.38 18.07 -29.00
C LEU A 457 -14.60 17.64 -27.56
N GLN A 458 -13.94 18.26 -26.57
CA GLN A 458 -14.17 17.91 -25.17
C GLN A 458 -15.51 18.48 -24.69
N LEU A 459 -16.38 17.58 -24.24
CA LEU A 459 -17.68 17.88 -23.66
C LEU A 459 -17.53 18.26 -22.18
N ARG A 460 -18.03 19.44 -21.80
CA ARG A 460 -17.78 20.09 -20.48
C ARG A 460 -19.06 20.40 -19.70
N ASN A 461 -20.12 19.63 -19.94
CA ASN A 461 -21.43 19.81 -19.30
C ASN A 461 -21.90 18.57 -18.52
N ILE A 462 -21.02 17.60 -18.28
CA ILE A 462 -21.32 16.40 -17.49
C ILE A 462 -20.69 16.55 -16.12
N TYR A 463 -21.51 16.49 -15.07
CA TYR A 463 -21.09 16.64 -13.68
C TYR A 463 -21.27 15.30 -12.95
N PRO A 464 -20.19 14.63 -12.53
CA PRO A 464 -20.29 13.35 -11.85
C PRO A 464 -20.86 13.54 -10.44
N THR A 465 -21.94 12.84 -10.13
CA THR A 465 -22.47 12.75 -8.78
C THR A 465 -21.71 11.68 -7.99
N ASP A 466 -21.35 11.94 -6.74
CA ASP A 466 -20.66 10.99 -5.85
C ASP A 466 -21.58 9.87 -5.31
N SER A 467 -22.64 9.56 -6.07
CA SER A 467 -23.73 8.64 -5.76
C SER A 467 -24.02 7.80 -7.00
N ARG A 468 -24.37 6.52 -6.79
CA ARG A 468 -24.73 5.56 -7.85
C ARG A 468 -26.20 5.18 -7.71
N ASN A 469 -26.84 4.82 -8.83
CA ASN A 469 -28.24 4.35 -8.87
C ASN A 469 -29.21 5.35 -8.20
N ILE A 470 -29.06 6.64 -8.54
CA ILE A 470 -29.96 7.69 -8.08
C ILE A 470 -31.36 7.35 -8.60
N LYS A 471 -32.32 7.23 -7.67
CA LYS A 471 -33.73 7.08 -8.04
C LYS A 471 -34.24 8.44 -8.51
N GLU A 472 -35.06 8.43 -9.56
CA GLU A 472 -35.74 9.64 -10.03
C GLU A 472 -36.62 10.23 -8.92
N ASP A 473 -37.32 9.36 -8.20
CA ASP A 473 -38.09 9.74 -7.01
C ASP A 473 -37.14 10.17 -5.86
N GLY A 474 -37.26 11.44 -5.46
CA GLY A 474 -36.43 12.07 -4.42
C GLY A 474 -35.14 12.73 -4.92
N PHE A 475 -34.88 12.77 -6.23
CA PHE A 475 -33.80 13.59 -6.78
C PHE A 475 -34.23 15.05 -6.93
N GLU A 476 -33.56 15.94 -6.21
CA GLU A 476 -33.73 17.39 -6.35
C GLU A 476 -32.43 18.01 -6.88
N PHE A 477 -32.55 18.85 -7.91
CA PHE A 477 -31.43 19.55 -8.51
C PHE A 477 -31.74 21.04 -8.61
N ASN A 478 -30.96 21.85 -7.90
CA ASN A 478 -31.09 23.30 -7.88
C ASN A 478 -29.80 23.95 -8.39
N ILE A 479 -29.95 24.92 -9.30
CA ILE A 479 -28.83 25.76 -9.75
C ILE A 479 -28.89 27.06 -8.95
N GLN A 480 -27.83 27.33 -8.20
CA GLN A 480 -27.69 28.55 -7.40
C GLN A 480 -26.61 29.45 -8.00
N TYR A 481 -26.85 30.76 -7.95
CA TYR A 481 -25.86 31.77 -8.34
C TYR A 481 -25.35 32.46 -7.08
N GLU A 482 -24.12 32.15 -6.69
CA GLU A 482 -23.48 32.72 -5.51
C GLU A 482 -22.55 33.87 -5.92
N ILE A 483 -22.70 35.02 -5.27
CA ILE A 483 -21.76 36.14 -5.35
C ILE A 483 -20.92 36.12 -4.08
N GLU A 484 -19.60 35.94 -4.22
CA GLU A 484 -18.70 35.97 -3.05
C GLU A 484 -18.87 37.27 -2.25
N GLY A 485 -19.28 37.14 -0.98
CA GLY A 485 -19.43 38.25 -0.04
C GLY A 485 -20.85 38.79 0.15
N GLN A 486 -21.88 38.18 -0.44
CA GLN A 486 -23.28 38.39 -0.03
C GLN A 486 -23.77 37.16 0.75
N GLU A 487 -24.50 37.39 1.85
CA GLU A 487 -25.21 36.30 2.54
C GLU A 487 -26.26 35.70 1.59
N PRO A 488 -26.48 34.37 1.66
CA PRO A 488 -27.30 33.61 0.71
C PRO A 488 -28.77 34.06 0.64
#